data_AF-A0A932CQS7-F1
#
_entry.id   AF-A0A932CQS7-F1
#
_cell.length_a   1.000
_cell.length_b   1.000
_cell.length_c   1.000
_cell.angle_alpha   90.00
_cell.angle_beta   90.00
_cell.angle_gamma   90.00
#
_symmetry.space_group_name_H-M   'P 1'
#
loop_
_entity.id
_entity.type
_entity.pdbx_description
1 polymer ?
#
loop_
_entity_poly.entity_id
_entity_poly.type
_entity_poly.pdbx_seq_one_letter_code
_entity_poly.pdbx_strand_id
1 'polypeptide(L)'
;MSLADKIAREMEIKMDLMIEGVNIEESALEGVGTKYCEKIIFLFDYTRYGLKGGTIIPSEMMLPEGTCYMVMYDTRSPYLVRKEDGTLILEKNGKFVSTVRWNERPAYYNQKTSYGTEMRKIAQFRGDCGIIACI
;
A
#
# COMPACT_ATOMS: atom_id res chain seq x y z
N MET A 1 12.78 23.06 -8.79
CA MET A 1 12.46 21.80 -9.49
C MET A 1 11.04 21.93 -10.01
N SER A 2 10.83 21.72 -11.31
CA SER A 2 9.51 21.84 -11.93
C SER A 2 8.59 20.69 -11.49
N LEU A 3 7.28 20.81 -11.73
CA LEU A 3 6.35 19.70 -11.48
C LEU A 3 6.70 18.46 -12.32
N ALA A 4 7.12 18.66 -13.56
CA ALA A 4 7.54 17.58 -14.44
C ALA A 4 8.72 16.80 -13.86
N ASP A 5 9.71 17.49 -13.31
CA ASP A 5 10.88 16.86 -12.68
C ASP A 5 10.48 16.05 -11.43
N LYS A 6 9.54 16.56 -10.63
CA LYS A 6 9.03 15.86 -9.43
C LYS A 6 8.30 14.58 -9.81
N ILE A 7 7.41 14.66 -10.80
CA ILE A 7 6.66 13.50 -11.30
C ILE A 7 7.61 12.48 -11.91
N ALA A 8 8.62 12.90 -12.69
CA ALA A 8 9.62 12.00 -13.26
C ALA A 8 10.36 11.23 -12.16
N ARG A 9 10.83 11.93 -11.11
CA ARG A 9 11.44 11.30 -9.94
C ARG A 9 10.49 10.33 -9.23
N GLU A 10 9.22 10.68 -9.12
CA GLU A 10 8.22 9.81 -8.49
C GLU A 10 7.96 8.54 -9.31
N MET A 11 7.94 8.65 -10.65
CA MET A 11 7.85 7.50 -11.54
C MET A 11 9.06 6.57 -11.40
N GLU A 12 10.29 7.12 -11.29
CA GLU A 12 11.50 6.33 -11.03
C GLU A 12 11.38 5.55 -9.73
N ILE A 13 10.95 6.21 -8.64
CA ILE A 13 10.73 5.55 -7.34
C ILE A 13 9.69 4.44 -7.47
N LYS A 14 8.56 4.70 -8.13
CA LYS A 14 7.51 3.70 -8.35
C LYS A 14 8.02 2.50 -9.14
N MET A 15 8.79 2.71 -10.19
CA MET A 15 9.37 1.63 -10.99
C MET A 15 10.34 0.77 -10.17
N ASP A 16 11.19 1.40 -9.38
CA ASP A 16 12.16 0.72 -8.53
C ASP A 16 11.45 -0.09 -7.42
N LEU A 17 10.44 0.49 -6.77
CA LEU A 17 9.56 -0.23 -5.85
C LEU A 17 8.87 -1.42 -6.53
N MET A 18 8.51 -1.31 -7.81
CA MET A 18 7.91 -2.42 -8.53
C MET A 18 8.86 -3.61 -8.73
N ILE A 19 10.15 -3.32 -8.86
CA ILE A 19 11.20 -4.32 -9.08
C ILE A 19 11.67 -4.90 -7.75
N GLU A 20 11.87 -4.07 -6.74
CA GLU A 20 12.49 -4.46 -5.47
C GLU A 20 11.48 -4.84 -4.38
N GLY A 21 10.22 -4.43 -4.53
CA GLY A 21 9.22 -4.52 -3.47
C GLY A 21 9.50 -3.53 -2.34
N VAL A 22 8.81 -3.68 -1.22
CA VAL A 22 8.97 -2.81 -0.04
C VAL A 22 8.82 -3.60 1.26
N ASN A 23 9.67 -3.30 2.23
CA ASN A 23 9.52 -3.74 3.61
C ASN A 23 8.80 -2.65 4.42
N ILE A 24 8.06 -3.06 5.45
CA ILE A 24 7.24 -2.15 6.25
C ILE A 24 7.49 -2.46 7.72
N GLU A 25 7.91 -1.44 8.47
CA GLU A 25 8.07 -1.55 9.91
C GLU A 25 6.69 -1.59 10.59
N GLU A 26 6.61 -2.25 11.75
CA GLU A 26 5.37 -2.35 12.54
C GLU A 26 4.79 -0.97 12.88
N SER A 27 5.65 0.03 13.12
CA SER A 27 5.27 1.42 13.37
C SER A 27 4.42 2.02 12.25
N ALA A 28 4.67 1.60 11.01
CA ALA A 28 3.98 2.08 9.82
C ALA A 28 2.67 1.32 9.53
N LEU A 29 2.37 0.23 10.25
CA LEU A 29 1.14 -0.55 10.09
C LEU A 29 -0.02 -0.02 10.95
N GLU A 30 0.22 0.99 11.80
CA GLU A 30 -0.80 1.55 12.66
C GLU A 30 -2.02 2.06 11.85
N GLY A 31 -3.20 1.52 12.18
CA GLY A 31 -4.47 1.88 11.53
C GLY A 31 -4.78 1.13 10.23
N VAL A 32 -3.90 0.26 9.73
CA VAL A 32 -4.21 -0.58 8.56
C VAL A 32 -5.26 -1.64 8.92
N GLY A 33 -6.28 -1.78 8.07
CA GLY A 33 -7.43 -2.65 8.31
C GLY A 33 -8.58 -2.00 9.09
N THR A 34 -8.35 -0.81 9.66
CA THR A 34 -9.38 -0.02 10.37
C THR A 34 -9.59 1.33 9.71
N LYS A 35 -8.55 2.17 9.66
CA LYS A 35 -8.54 3.49 9.01
C LYS A 35 -8.01 3.42 7.58
N TYR A 36 -6.95 2.65 7.35
CA TYR A 36 -6.31 2.52 6.05
C TYR A 36 -6.61 1.16 5.42
N CYS A 37 -6.66 1.11 4.10
CA CYS A 37 -7.10 -0.07 3.36
C CYS A 37 -6.10 -1.22 3.50
N GLU A 38 -6.57 -2.38 4.00
CA GLU A 38 -5.78 -3.60 4.04
C GLU A 38 -5.67 -4.26 2.66
N LYS A 39 -4.55 -4.92 2.40
CA LYS A 39 -4.39 -5.76 1.23
C LYS A 39 -5.22 -7.04 1.41
N ILE A 40 -6.16 -7.26 0.50
CA ILE A 40 -6.91 -8.52 0.42
C ILE A 40 -6.18 -9.41 -0.59
N ILE A 41 -5.47 -10.41 -0.09
CA ILE A 41 -4.63 -11.28 -0.91
C ILE A 41 -5.50 -12.09 -1.87
N PHE A 42 -5.24 -11.93 -3.16
CA PHE A 42 -5.90 -12.70 -4.22
C PHE A 42 -4.93 -13.70 -4.89
N LEU A 43 -5.46 -14.57 -5.76
CA LEU A 43 -4.68 -15.65 -6.41
C LEU A 43 -3.45 -15.17 -7.18
N PHE A 44 -3.44 -13.92 -7.64
CA PHE A 44 -2.36 -13.30 -8.42
C PHE A 44 -1.68 -12.14 -7.67
N ASP A 45 -1.71 -12.14 -6.35
CA ASP A 45 -1.03 -11.09 -5.59
C ASP A 45 0.48 -11.27 -5.55
N TYR A 46 1.17 -10.14 -5.66
CA TYR A 46 2.62 -10.07 -5.67
C TYR A 46 3.15 -9.77 -4.26
N THR A 47 3.13 -10.78 -3.40
CA THR A 47 3.89 -10.76 -2.14
C THR A 47 4.99 -11.79 -2.23
N ARG A 48 6.24 -11.38 -2.00
CA ARG A 48 7.39 -12.24 -2.32
C ARG A 48 7.84 -13.06 -1.12
N TYR A 49 8.34 -12.41 -0.08
CA TYR A 49 8.97 -13.06 1.07
C TYR A 49 8.53 -12.46 2.39
N GLY A 50 8.44 -13.31 3.41
CA GLY A 50 8.23 -12.89 4.79
C GLY A 50 6.80 -12.60 5.20
N LEU A 51 5.83 -12.70 4.28
CA LEU A 51 4.42 -12.61 4.63
C LEU A 51 4.02 -13.84 5.47
N LYS A 52 3.63 -13.61 6.72
CA LYS A 52 3.10 -14.65 7.61
C LYS A 52 1.58 -14.64 7.54
N GLY A 53 0.97 -15.80 7.80
CA GLY A 53 -0.48 -15.89 7.93
C GLY A 53 -0.99 -14.93 9.02
N GLY A 54 -2.00 -14.12 8.68
CA GLY A 54 -2.57 -13.12 9.58
C GLY A 54 -1.87 -11.76 9.59
N THR A 55 -0.76 -11.58 8.87
CA THR A 55 -0.15 -10.25 8.72
C THR A 55 -1.07 -9.34 7.89
N ILE A 56 -1.44 -8.20 8.47
CA ILE A 56 -2.20 -7.15 7.79
C ILE A 56 -1.21 -6.13 7.25
N ILE A 57 -1.19 -5.97 5.92
CA ILE A 57 -0.36 -4.98 5.23
C ILE A 57 -1.25 -4.01 4.45
N PRO A 58 -0.80 -2.77 4.19
CA PRO A 58 -1.56 -1.83 3.38
C PRO A 58 -1.71 -2.34 1.95
N SER A 59 -2.85 -2.06 1.32
CA SER A 59 -3.10 -2.41 -0.08
C SER A 59 -2.18 -1.64 -1.02
N GLU A 60 -2.09 -0.33 -0.79
CA GLU A 60 -1.46 0.64 -1.68
C GLU A 60 -0.80 1.77 -0.91
N MET A 61 0.16 2.39 -1.57
CA MET A 61 0.95 3.52 -1.11
C MET A 61 0.83 4.66 -2.11
N MET A 62 0.53 5.86 -1.62
CA MET A 62 0.53 7.07 -2.43
C MET A 62 1.79 7.87 -2.17
N LEU A 63 2.41 8.30 -3.26
CA LEU A 63 3.53 9.24 -3.24
C LEU A 63 3.02 10.69 -3.31
N PRO A 64 3.86 11.69 -2.99
CA PRO A 64 3.41 13.07 -2.75
C PRO A 64 2.73 13.76 -3.94
N GLU A 65 3.15 13.46 -5.17
CA GLU A 65 2.61 14.06 -6.39
C GLU A 65 1.42 13.25 -6.95
N GLY A 66 0.98 12.20 -6.25
CA GLY A 66 -0.29 11.51 -6.49
C GLY A 66 -0.19 10.18 -7.23
N THR A 67 1.01 9.66 -7.52
CA THR A 67 1.09 8.31 -8.06
C THR A 67 0.78 7.27 -6.98
N CYS A 68 0.02 6.25 -7.40
CA CYS A 68 -0.32 5.10 -6.57
C CYS A 68 0.60 3.92 -6.89
N TYR A 69 1.13 3.28 -5.86
CA TYR A 69 1.90 2.04 -5.92
C TYR A 69 1.16 0.94 -5.16
N MET A 70 0.88 -0.18 -5.84
CA MET A 70 0.37 -1.38 -5.16
C MET A 70 1.48 -2.00 -4.33
N VAL A 71 1.24 -2.19 -3.04
CA VAL A 71 2.26 -2.68 -2.12
C VAL A 71 2.64 -4.11 -2.49
N MET A 72 3.88 -4.29 -2.93
CA MET A 72 4.53 -5.59 -3.07
C MET A 72 5.45 -5.81 -1.89
N TYR A 73 4.93 -6.52 -0.89
CA TYR A 73 5.64 -6.75 0.37
C TYR A 73 6.80 -7.74 0.18
N ASP A 74 7.99 -7.34 0.62
CA ASP A 74 9.18 -8.17 0.68
C ASP A 74 10.05 -7.73 1.86
N THR A 75 10.21 -8.61 2.87
CA THR A 75 11.03 -8.33 4.06
C THR A 75 12.51 -8.14 3.77
N ARG A 76 12.97 -8.46 2.55
CA ARG A 76 14.36 -8.34 2.11
C ARG A 76 14.58 -7.14 1.18
N SER A 77 13.52 -6.36 0.90
CA SER A 77 13.64 -5.18 0.05
C SER A 77 14.61 -4.16 0.66
N PRO A 78 15.44 -3.49 -0.16
CA PRO A 78 16.22 -2.33 0.29
C PRO A 78 15.33 -1.15 0.67
N TYR A 79 14.07 -1.15 0.24
CA TYR A 79 13.08 -0.14 0.61
C TYR A 79 12.42 -0.48 1.94
N LEU A 80 12.35 0.51 2.82
CA LEU A 80 11.68 0.43 4.12
C LEU A 80 10.71 1.59 4.28
N VAL A 81 9.47 1.29 4.66
CA VAL A 81 8.54 2.29 5.17
C VAL A 81 8.50 2.22 6.69
N ARG A 82 8.74 3.36 7.33
CA ARG A 82 8.67 3.55 8.79
C ARG A 82 7.87 4.78 9.14
N LYS A 83 7.34 4.83 10.37
CA LYS A 83 6.63 6.00 10.89
C LYS A 83 7.57 6.83 11.76
N GLU A 84 7.71 8.11 11.44
CA GLU A 84 8.49 9.09 12.21
C GLU A 84 7.61 10.32 12.43
N ASP A 85 7.40 10.72 13.69
CA ASP A 85 6.58 11.87 14.09
C ASP A 85 5.20 11.95 13.39
N GLY A 86 4.54 10.79 13.26
CA GLY A 86 3.23 10.69 12.62
C GLY A 86 3.25 10.63 11.09
N THR A 87 4.41 10.80 10.46
CA THR A 87 4.60 10.78 9.01
C THR A 87 5.20 9.46 8.57
N LEU A 88 4.74 8.91 7.44
CA LEU A 88 5.33 7.71 6.86
C LEU A 88 6.48 8.11 5.94
N ILE A 89 7.65 7.58 6.24
CA ILE A 89 8.90 7.84 5.54
C ILE A 89 9.27 6.60 4.73
N LEU A 90 9.55 6.80 3.46
CA LEU A 90 10.14 5.80 2.58
C LEU A 90 11.65 6.01 2.52
N GLU A 91 12.40 4.96 2.83
CA GLU A 91 13.84 4.94 2.77
C GLU A 91 14.32 3.85 1.83
N LYS A 92 15.52 4.03 1.27
CA LYS A 92 16.26 3.00 0.54
C LYS A 92 17.63 2.87 1.17
N ASN A 93 17.98 1.68 1.66
CA ASN A 93 19.26 1.42 2.35
C ASN A 93 19.56 2.43 3.48
N GLY A 94 18.55 2.76 4.28
CA GLY A 94 18.66 3.71 5.40
C GLY A 94 18.78 5.19 5.00
N LYS A 95 18.58 5.53 3.73
CA LYS A 95 18.54 6.92 3.25
C LYS A 95 17.13 7.33 2.89
N PHE A 96 16.73 8.52 3.31
CA PHE A 96 15.46 9.12 2.95
C PHE A 96 15.29 9.20 1.43
N VAL A 97 14.14 8.72 0.93
CA VAL A 97 13.76 8.80 -0.49
C VAL A 97 12.59 9.77 -0.67
N SER A 98 11.51 9.57 0.08
CA SER A 98 10.27 10.34 0.01
C SER A 98 9.42 10.15 1.27
N THR A 99 8.39 10.97 1.44
CA THR A 99 7.24 10.66 2.30
C THR A 99 6.18 9.90 1.51
N VAL A 100 5.31 9.17 2.21
CA VAL A 100 4.20 8.40 1.62
C VAL A 100 2.95 8.48 2.48
N ARG A 101 1.81 8.05 1.94
CA ARG A 101 0.57 7.87 2.70
C ARG A 101 -0.13 6.57 2.31
N TRP A 102 -0.87 5.97 3.24
CA TRP A 102 -1.77 4.87 2.94
C TRP A 102 -3.11 5.39 2.42
N ASN A 103 -3.75 4.60 1.55
CA ASN A 103 -5.10 4.89 1.11
C ASN A 103 -6.11 4.67 2.23
N GLU A 104 -7.11 5.56 2.29
CA GLU A 104 -8.22 5.43 3.25
C GLU A 104 -9.03 4.17 2.98
N ARG A 105 -9.55 3.58 4.05
CA ARG A 105 -10.37 2.38 3.97
C ARG A 105 -11.80 2.77 3.61
N PRO A 106 -12.37 2.25 2.51
CA PRO A 106 -13.75 2.57 2.16
C PRO A 106 -14.74 2.09 3.23
N ALA A 107 -15.72 2.92 3.58
CA ALA A 107 -16.68 2.60 4.64
C ALA A 107 -17.46 1.30 4.38
N TYR A 108 -17.73 0.98 3.11
CA TYR A 108 -18.47 -0.22 2.72
C TYR A 108 -17.71 -1.52 3.04
N TYR A 109 -16.39 -1.50 3.28
CA TYR A 109 -15.64 -2.69 3.71
C TYR A 109 -16.12 -3.25 5.05
N ASN A 110 -16.75 -2.43 5.90
CA ASN A 110 -17.34 -2.87 7.17
C ASN A 110 -18.74 -3.49 7.02
N GLN A 111 -19.30 -3.49 5.82
CA GLN A 111 -20.64 -3.99 5.57
C GLN A 111 -20.62 -5.45 5.10
N LYS A 112 -21.81 -6.06 5.14
CA LYS A 112 -22.07 -7.40 4.62
C LYS A 112 -23.15 -7.33 3.56
N THR A 113 -23.12 -8.25 2.60
CA THR A 113 -24.22 -8.45 1.66
C THR A 113 -25.46 -9.01 2.38
N SER A 114 -26.60 -9.05 1.68
CA SER A 114 -27.81 -9.74 2.15
C SER A 114 -27.58 -11.21 2.49
N TYR A 115 -26.59 -11.86 1.86
CA TYR A 115 -26.19 -13.24 2.14
C TYR A 115 -25.13 -13.36 3.26
N GLY A 116 -24.75 -12.25 3.90
CA GLY A 116 -23.80 -12.23 5.01
C GLY A 116 -22.32 -12.19 4.62
N THR A 117 -22.00 -12.14 3.32
CA THR A 117 -20.62 -12.07 2.82
C THR A 117 -20.02 -10.69 3.09
N GLU A 118 -18.79 -10.64 3.62
CA GLU A 118 -18.08 -9.38 3.84
C GLU A 118 -17.82 -8.64 2.52
N MET A 119 -18.18 -7.36 2.44
CA MET A 119 -18.03 -6.57 1.21
C MET A 119 -16.58 -6.48 0.73
N ARG A 120 -15.60 -6.40 1.64
CA ARG A 120 -14.17 -6.37 1.28
C ARG A 120 -13.69 -7.58 0.48
N LYS A 121 -14.39 -8.72 0.57
CA LYS A 121 -14.04 -9.96 -0.17
C LYS A 121 -14.56 -9.92 -1.60
N ILE A 122 -15.64 -9.20 -1.86
CA ILE A 122 -16.34 -9.19 -3.15
C ILE A 122 -16.16 -7.89 -3.92
N ALA A 123 -15.88 -6.76 -3.26
CA ALA A 123 -15.77 -5.45 -3.87
C ALA A 123 -14.44 -4.80 -3.42
N GLN A 124 -13.36 -5.12 -4.13
CA GLN A 124 -12.03 -4.64 -3.76
C GLN A 124 -11.77 -3.25 -4.34
N PHE A 125 -11.35 -2.34 -3.48
CA PHE A 125 -10.87 -1.02 -3.83
C PHE A 125 -9.47 -1.11 -4.43
N ARG A 126 -9.27 -0.45 -5.58
CA ARG A 126 -7.99 -0.35 -6.29
C ARG A 126 -7.66 1.13 -6.42
N GLY A 127 -7.02 1.70 -5.41
CA GLY A 127 -6.55 3.08 -5.41
C GLY A 127 -7.61 4.08 -5.79
N ASP A 128 -7.21 5.13 -6.47
CA ASP A 128 -8.15 6.10 -7.06
C ASP A 128 -8.76 5.62 -8.39
N CYS A 129 -8.53 4.37 -8.84
CA CYS A 129 -8.96 3.92 -10.16
C CYS A 129 -10.34 3.24 -10.18
N GLY A 130 -10.80 2.70 -9.04
CA GLY A 130 -12.18 2.21 -8.91
C GLY A 130 -12.33 0.98 -8.03
N ILE A 131 -13.46 0.29 -8.21
CA ILE A 131 -13.85 -0.89 -7.46
C ILE A 131 -13.93 -2.07 -8.43
N ILE A 132 -13.23 -3.16 -8.12
CA ILE A 132 -13.40 -4.44 -8.80
C ILE A 132 -14.36 -5.26 -7.96
N ALA A 133 -15.56 -5.49 -8.50
CA ALA A 133 -16.59 -6.29 -7.85
C ALA A 133 -16.77 -7.64 -8.56
N CYS A 134 -16.80 -8.71 -7.78
CA CYS A 134 -17.33 -10.00 -8.20
C CYS A 134 -18.84 -9.98 -7.89
N ILE A 135 -19.65 -9.95 -8.96
CA ILE A 135 -21.12 -9.92 -8.94
C ILE A 135 -21.69 -11.23 -9.44
#